data_AF-A0A0D8X527-F1
#
_entry.id   AF-A0A0D8X527-F1
#
_cell.length_a   1.000
_cell.length_b   1.000
_cell.length_c   1.000
_cell.angle_alpha   90.00
_cell.angle_beta   90.00
_cell.angle_gamma   90.00
#
_symmetry.space_group_name_H-M   'P 1'
#
loop_
_entity.id
_entity.type
_entity.pdbx_description
1 polymer ?
#
loop_
_entity_poly.entity_id
_entity_poly.type
_entity_poly.pdbx_seq_one_letter_code
_entity_poly.pdbx_strand_id
1 'polypeptide(L)' 'FDVTIINEQFSFQIFFNGKRFAAFSHRGSPNDIKTLEIDGDVEIWKVNATLHCYNISDAAVT' A
#
# COMPACT_ATOMS: atom_id res chain seq x y z
N PHE A 1 0.28 -1.57 17.28
CA PHE A 1 1.07 -2.34 16.28
C PHE A 1 1.11 -1.51 15.02
N ASP A 2 2.11 -1.75 14.16
CA ASP A 2 2.22 -1.00 12.91
C ASP A 2 1.82 -1.88 11.74
N VAL A 3 0.95 -1.35 10.89
CA VAL A 3 0.61 -1.94 9.60
C VAL A 3 1.04 -0.99 8.51
N THR A 4 1.73 -1.53 7.52
CA THR A 4 2.03 -0.80 6.29
C THR A 4 1.50 -1.59 5.12
N ILE A 5 0.70 -0.92 4.28
CA ILE A 5 0.15 -1.47 3.05
C ILE A 5 0.76 -0.67 1.90
N ILE A 6 1.45 -1.36 1.01
CA ILE A 6 2.07 -0.76 -0.18
C ILE A 6 1.33 -1.27 -1.41
N ASN A 7 0.79 -0.35 -2.20
CA ASN A 7 0.18 -0.66 -3.48
C ASN A 7 1.28 -0.76 -4.56
N GLU A 8 1.56 -1.96 -5.05
CA GLU A 8 2.46 -2.19 -6.18
C GLU A 8 1.65 -2.48 -7.46
N GLN A 9 2.35 -2.66 -8.59
CA GLN A 9 1.70 -2.90 -9.88
C GLN A 9 0.84 -4.18 -9.91
N PHE A 10 1.21 -5.22 -9.18
CA PHE A 10 0.57 -6.54 -9.27
C PHE A 10 -0.08 -7.03 -7.97
N SER A 11 0.27 -6.43 -6.84
CA SER A 11 -0.29 -6.82 -5.53
C SER A 11 -0.16 -5.72 -4.48
N PHE A 12 -0.92 -5.84 -3.41
CA PHE A 12 -0.62 -5.18 -2.15
C PHE A 12 0.45 -5.95 -1.39
N GLN A 13 1.50 -5.28 -0.94
CA GLN A 13 2.40 -5.84 0.07
C GLN A 13 1.92 -5.38 1.45
N ILE A 14 1.80 -6.32 2.39
CA ILE A 14 1.37 -6.05 3.76
C ILE A 14 2.52 -6.36 4.72
N PHE A 15 2.85 -5.39 5.55
CA PHE A 15 3.86 -5.51 6.60
C PHE A 15 3.23 -5.34 7.97
N PHE A 16 3.62 -6.20 8.90
CA PHE A 16 3.33 -6.06 10.33
C PHE A 16 4.62 -5.76 11.07
N ASN A 17 4.66 -4.64 11.81
CA ASN A 17 5.83 -4.18 12.55
C ASN A 17 7.10 -4.18 11.68
N GLY A 18 6.97 -3.70 10.44
CA GLY A 18 8.06 -3.63 9.45
C GLY A 18 8.48 -4.95 8.79
N LYS A 19 7.87 -6.09 9.15
CA LYS A 19 8.16 -7.40 8.54
C LYS A 19 7.10 -7.77 7.52
N ARG A 20 7.54 -8.25 6.35
CA ARG A 20 6.63 -8.72 5.30
C ARG A 20 5.79 -9.88 5.82
N PHE A 21 4.48 -9.72 5.77
CA PHE A 21 3.52 -10.71 6.23
C PHE A 21 2.85 -11.43 5.06
N ALA A 22 2.33 -10.68 4.09
CA ALA A 22 1.59 -11.25 2.97
C ALA A 22 1.66 -10.35 1.73
N ALA A 23 1.35 -10.95 0.58
CA ALA A 23 1.09 -10.25 -0.68
C ALA A 23 -0.28 -10.66 -1.21
N PHE A 24 -1.10 -9.69 -1.60
CA PHE A 24 -2.44 -9.92 -2.12
C PHE A 24 -2.53 -9.41 -3.55
N SER A 25 -2.66 -10.33 -4.51
CA SER A 25 -2.82 -9.99 -5.93
C SER A 25 -4.03 -9.10 -6.16
N HIS A 26 -3.87 -8.12 -7.04
CA HIS A 26 -4.97 -7.23 -7.42
C HIS A 26 -6.08 -8.02 -8.11
N ARG A 27 -7.33 -7.73 -7.75
CA ARG A 27 -8.53 -8.24 -8.43
C ARG A 27 -9.15 -7.23 -9.40
N GLY A 28 -8.57 -6.03 -9.47
CA GLY A 28 -8.96 -4.92 -10.33
C GLY A 28 -7.75 -4.04 -10.64
N SER A 29 -7.97 -2.84 -11.20
CA SER A 29 -6.89 -1.92 -11.50
C SER A 29 -6.22 -1.43 -10.20
N PRO A 30 -4.88 -1.50 -10.07
CA PRO A 30 -4.16 -0.93 -8.93
C PRO A 30 -4.35 0.59 -8.80
N ASN A 31 -4.76 1.25 -9.89
CA ASN A 31 -4.92 2.70 -9.95
C ASN A 31 -6.32 3.18 -9.52
N ASP A 32 -7.28 2.29 -9.34
CA ASP A 32 -8.67 2.65 -9.00
C ASP A 32 -8.93 2.76 -7.49
N ILE A 33 -7.89 2.70 -6.67
CA ILE A 33 -8.00 2.74 -5.21
C ILE A 33 -8.01 4.19 -4.74
N LYS A 34 -9.07 4.59 -4.05
CA LYS A 34 -9.28 5.99 -3.62
C LYS A 34 -9.51 6.15 -2.12
N THR A 35 -9.91 5.08 -1.45
CA THR A 35 -10.36 5.11 -0.07
C THR A 35 -9.70 4.00 0.74
N LEU A 36 -9.35 4.31 1.99
CA LEU A 36 -8.96 3.34 3.02
C LEU A 36 -9.96 3.47 4.15
N GLU A 37 -10.55 2.34 4.53
CA GLU A 37 -11.49 2.25 5.66
C GLU A 37 -10.86 1.39 6.75
N ILE A 38 -11.02 1.82 8.01
CA ILE A 38 -10.58 1.10 9.20
C ILE A 38 -11.80 1.01 10.11
N ASP A 39 -12.18 -0.21 10.46
CA ASP A 39 -13.35 -0.51 11.29
C ASP A 39 -13.01 -1.63 12.29
N GLY A 40 -13.75 -1.68 13.40
CA GLY A 40 -13.60 -2.64 14.50
C GLY A 40 -13.17 -2.01 15.83
N ASP A 41 -12.91 -2.87 16.83
CA ASP A 41 -12.44 -2.46 18.17
C ASP A 41 -10.95 -2.10 18.13
N VAL A 42 -10.66 -0.87 17.70
CA VAL A 42 -9.30 -0.36 17.54
C VAL A 42 -9.22 1.11 17.92
N GLU A 43 -8.14 1.46 18.64
CA GLU A 43 -7.77 2.84 18.89
C GLU A 43 -6.65 3.25 17.90
N ILE A 44 -6.91 4.28 17.09
CA ILE A 44 -5.99 4.74 16.05
C ILE A 44 -5.13 5.89 16.59
N TRP A 45 -3.84 5.65 16.69
CA TRP A 45 -2.88 6.64 17.18
C TRP A 45 -2.31 7.51 16.05
N LYS A 46 -2.04 6.92 14.89
CA LYS A 46 -1.45 7.61 13.73
C LYS A 46 -1.84 6.93 12.43
N VAL A 47 -2.18 7.74 11.42
CA VAL A 47 -2.35 7.31 10.04
C VAL A 47 -1.48 8.18 9.15
N ASN A 48 -0.68 7.56 8.27
CA ASN A 48 0.06 8.27 7.24
C ASN A 48 -0.25 7.64 5.88
N ALA A 49 -0.62 8.47 4.92
CA ALA A 49 -0.74 8.09 3.52
C ALA A 49 0.27 8.92 2.72
N THR A 50 1.06 8.25 1.89
CA THR A 50 2.07 8.90 1.04
C THR A 50 1.91 8.39 -0.37
N LEU A 51 1.70 9.33 -1.31
CA LEU A 51 1.68 9.02 -2.72
C LEU A 51 3.11 9.14 -3.26
N HIS A 52 3.70 8.03 -3.69
CA HIS A 52 4.94 8.06 -4.47
C HIS A 52 4.58 8.18 -5.93
N CYS A 53 4.64 9.39 -6.47
CA CYS A 53 4.58 9.61 -7.91
C CYS A 53 5.90 9.10 -8.51
N TYR A 54 5.88 8.03 -9.29
CA TYR A 54 7.06 7.63 -10.07
C TYR A 54 7.17 8.54 -11.30
N ASN A 55 8.31 9.24 -11.44
CA ASN A 55 8.62 9.99 -12.65
C ASN A 55 8.80 8.98 -13.79
N ILE A 56 8.00 9.13 -14.85
CA ILE A 56 8.03 8.27 -16.05
C ILE A 56 9.40 8.33 -16.76
N SER A 57 10.26 9.32 -16.44
CA SER A 57 11.63 9.43 -16.95
C SER A 57 12.58 8.33 -16.46
N ASP A 58 12.32 7.67 -15.33
CA ASP A 58 13.22 6.66 -14.77
C ASP A 58 12.98 5.25 -15.33
N ALA A 59 11.93 5.06 -16.15
CA ALA A 59 11.62 3.81 -16.83
C ALA A 59 12.28 3.68 -18.22
N ALA A 60 13.10 4.66 -18.61
CA ALA A 60 13.83 4.69 -19.88
C ALA A 60 15.34 4.80 -19.65
N VAL A 61 15.90 3.98 -18.77
CA VAL A 61 17.34 3.67 -18.79
C VAL A 61 17.46 2.15 -18.70
N THR A 62 18.00 1.59 -19.77
CA THR A 62 18.21 0.17 -20.07
C THR A 62 18.99 -0.59 -19.00
#